data_AF-X0UCT4-F1
#
_entry.id   AF-X0UCT4-F1
#
_cell.length_a   1.000
_cell.length_b   1.000
_cell.length_c   1.000
_cell.angle_alpha   90.00
_cell.angle_beta   90.00
_cell.angle_gamma   90.00
#
_symmetry.space_group_name_H-M   'P 1'
#
loop_
_entity.id
_entity.type
_entity.pdbx_description
1 polymer ?
#
loop_
_entity_poly.entity_id
_entity_poly.type
_entity_poly.pdbx_seq_one_letter_code
_entity_poly.pdbx_strand_id
1 'polypeptide(L)'
;MEKVQAELKRNRKDTLNNTNANRELKEGNISEQKLMESEEKFSKAFHSSPTLMAITRIKDGYFIDVNSTYCQVLGYSREELIGNTSLELDLWVNPEQRSKFKKKLEEFKKINAIDVEVRTKSGEILMMLFSGDIIYL
;
A
#
# COMPACT_ATOMS: atom_id res chain seq x y z
N MET A 1 36.59 32.34 41.10
CA MET A 1 36.77 32.23 39.64
C MET A 1 36.41 30.85 39.11
N GLU A 2 36.90 29.73 39.67
CA GLU A 2 36.57 28.37 39.18
C GLU A 2 35.09 27.97 39.26
N LYS A 3 34.39 28.26 40.37
CA LYS A 3 32.96 27.88 40.52
C LYS A 3 32.08 28.50 39.44
N VAL A 4 32.32 29.77 39.09
CA VAL A 4 31.58 30.50 38.04
C VAL A 4 31.81 29.87 36.66
N GLN A 5 33.04 29.43 36.36
CA GLN A 5 33.33 28.76 35.08
C GLN A 5 32.69 27.37 34.97
N ALA A 6 32.63 26.61 36.06
CA ALA A 6 31.98 25.31 36.09
C ALA A 6 30.47 25.42 35.85
N GLU A 7 29.83 26.42 36.45
CA GLU A 7 28.39 26.69 36.33
C GLU A 7 28.02 27.15 34.91
N LEU A 8 28.84 28.02 34.30
CA LEU A 8 28.70 28.42 32.89
C LEU A 8 28.83 27.23 31.92
N LYS A 9 29.78 26.32 32.16
CA LYS A 9 29.93 25.09 31.34
C LYS A 9 28.72 24.17 31.46
N ARG A 10 28.17 24.03 32.66
CA ARG A 10 26.97 23.21 32.91
C ARG A 10 25.75 23.79 32.20
N ASN A 11 25.46 25.08 32.39
CA ASN A 11 24.34 25.75 31.73
C ASN A 11 24.46 25.68 30.20
N ARG A 12 25.67 25.85 29.64
CA ARG A 12 25.89 25.73 28.20
C ARG A 12 25.63 24.31 27.68
N LYS A 13 25.98 23.28 28.45
CA LYS A 13 25.71 21.88 28.12
C LYS A 13 24.21 21.58 28.15
N ASP A 14 23.50 22.08 29.16
CA ASP A 14 22.05 21.89 29.30
C ASP A 14 21.26 22.59 28.17
N THR A 15 21.65 23.82 27.82
CA THR A 15 21.06 24.53 26.66
C THR A 15 21.31 23.80 25.34
N LEU A 16 22.53 23.27 25.14
CA LEU A 16 22.86 22.52 23.92
C LEU A 16 22.04 21.21 23.84
N ASN A 17 21.95 20.47 24.95
CA ASN A 17 21.14 19.25 25.02
C ASN A 17 19.66 19.53 24.72
N ASN A 18 19.10 20.60 25.31
CA ASN A 18 17.71 20.97 25.08
C ASN A 18 17.48 21.42 23.62
N THR A 19 18.43 22.12 23.02
CA THR A 19 18.35 22.53 21.61
C THR A 19 18.35 21.32 20.67
N ASN A 20 19.22 20.33 20.95
CA ASN A 20 19.29 19.10 20.16
C ASN A 20 18.00 18.27 20.31
N ALA A 21 17.49 18.10 21.53
CA ALA A 21 16.25 17.38 21.78
C ALA A 21 15.04 18.03 21.06
N ASN A 22 14.93 19.37 21.09
CA ASN A 22 13.88 20.08 20.37
C ASN A 22 14.00 19.93 18.85
N ARG A 23 15.23 19.85 18.33
CA ARG A 23 15.46 19.61 16.90
C ARG A 23 15.04 18.20 16.51
N GLU A 24 15.43 17.18 17.27
CA GLU A 24 15.05 15.79 17.04
C GLU A 24 13.51 15.60 17.08
N LEU A 25 12.85 16.21 18.07
CA LEU A 25 11.38 16.21 18.17
C LEU A 25 10.73 16.87 16.95
N LYS A 26 11.27 18.02 16.51
CA LYS A 26 10.76 18.72 15.33
C LYS A 26 10.95 17.92 14.05
N GLU A 27 12.10 17.28 13.88
CA GLU A 27 12.39 16.40 12.75
C GLU A 27 11.48 15.16 12.74
N GLY A 28 11.21 14.57 13.91
CA GLY A 28 10.23 13.48 14.08
C GLY A 28 8.82 13.88 13.66
N ASN A 29 8.31 14.98 14.21
CA ASN A 29 6.95 15.46 13.91
C ASN A 29 6.76 15.80 12.41
N ILE A 30 7.77 16.39 11.76
CA ILE A 30 7.70 16.69 10.31
C ILE A 30 7.66 15.39 9.50
N SER A 31 8.40 14.37 9.92
CA SER A 31 8.44 13.08 9.22
C SER A 31 7.11 12.33 9.36
N GLU A 32 6.54 12.31 10.57
CA GLU A 32 5.22 11.75 10.84
C GLU A 32 4.13 12.47 10.04
N GLN A 33 4.12 13.81 10.05
CA GLN A 33 3.14 14.58 9.28
C GLN A 33 3.24 14.28 7.77
N LYS A 34 4.46 14.21 7.21
CA LYS A 34 4.65 13.85 5.79
C LYS A 34 4.16 12.44 5.47
N LEU A 35 4.36 11.49 6.39
CA LEU A 35 3.86 10.13 6.24
C LEU A 35 2.33 10.13 6.21
N MET A 36 1.69 10.76 7.19
CA MET A 36 0.23 10.89 7.26
C MET A 36 -0.36 11.55 6.01
N GLU A 37 0.24 12.64 5.54
CA GLU A 37 -0.19 13.33 4.32
C GLU A 37 -0.05 12.44 3.07
N SER A 38 1.00 11.62 3.01
CA SER A 38 1.22 10.68 1.90
C SER A 38 0.21 9.53 1.94
N GLU A 39 -0.05 8.97 3.13
CA GLU A 39 -1.04 7.91 3.34
C GLU A 39 -2.45 8.41 3.00
N GLU A 40 -2.81 9.61 3.42
CA GLU A 40 -4.11 10.21 3.10
C GLU A 40 -4.27 10.42 1.59
N LYS A 41 -3.25 10.96 0.92
CA LYS A 41 -3.25 11.14 -0.55
C LYS A 41 -3.40 9.80 -1.27
N PHE A 42 -2.62 8.80 -0.86
CA PHE A 42 -2.70 7.46 -1.44
C PHE A 42 -4.08 6.84 -1.22
N SER A 43 -4.57 6.84 0.02
CA SER A 43 -5.87 6.28 0.38
C SER A 43 -6.99 6.92 -0.43
N LYS A 44 -7.03 8.25 -0.51
CA LYS A 44 -8.03 8.96 -1.33
C LYS A 44 -7.90 8.60 -2.80
N ALA A 45 -6.71 8.65 -3.39
CA ALA A 45 -6.51 8.34 -4.80
C ALA A 45 -6.90 6.88 -5.14
N PHE A 46 -6.52 5.93 -4.29
CA PHE A 46 -6.81 4.50 -4.47
C PHE A 46 -8.30 4.20 -4.32
N HIS A 47 -8.93 4.65 -3.23
CA HIS A 47 -10.34 4.34 -2.95
C HIS A 47 -11.33 5.15 -3.80
N SER A 48 -10.98 6.36 -4.26
CA SER A 48 -11.85 7.14 -5.16
C SER A 48 -11.63 6.86 -6.65
N SER A 49 -10.65 6.02 -7.00
CA SER A 49 -10.37 5.66 -8.38
C SER A 49 -11.56 4.93 -9.02
N PRO A 50 -12.03 5.34 -10.22
CA PRO A 50 -13.09 4.65 -10.95
C PRO A 50 -12.63 3.36 -11.62
N THR A 51 -11.35 3.01 -11.51
CA THR A 51 -10.78 1.76 -12.03
C THR A 51 -10.81 0.71 -10.93
N LEU A 52 -11.05 -0.56 -11.27
CA LEU A 52 -10.90 -1.66 -10.32
C LEU A 52 -9.44 -1.80 -9.90
N MET A 53 -9.16 -1.67 -8.61
CA MET A 53 -7.79 -1.77 -8.08
C MET A 53 -7.74 -2.73 -6.89
N ALA A 54 -6.70 -3.56 -6.88
CA ALA A 54 -6.42 -4.50 -5.80
C ALA A 54 -4.92 -4.55 -5.54
N ILE A 55 -4.55 -4.66 -4.27
CA ILE A 55 -3.19 -4.93 -3.81
C ILE A 55 -3.20 -6.38 -3.31
N THR A 56 -2.34 -7.20 -3.89
CA THR A 56 -2.20 -8.62 -3.50
C THR A 56 -0.77 -8.92 -3.12
N ARG A 57 -0.58 -9.81 -2.16
CA ARG A 57 0.74 -10.29 -1.79
C ARG A 57 1.23 -11.27 -2.84
N ILE A 58 2.37 -10.99 -3.48
CA ILE A 58 2.85 -11.81 -4.61
C ILE A 58 3.16 -13.26 -4.22
N LYS A 59 3.64 -13.47 -2.98
CA LYS A 59 4.08 -14.78 -2.47
C LYS A 59 2.98 -15.83 -2.55
N ASP A 60 1.78 -15.49 -2.09
CA ASP A 60 0.66 -16.41 -1.87
C ASP A 60 -0.66 -15.94 -2.50
N GLY A 61 -0.72 -14.70 -3.00
CA GLY A 61 -1.85 -14.19 -3.78
C GLY A 61 -3.00 -13.63 -2.95
N TYR A 62 -2.83 -13.50 -1.64
CA TYR A 62 -3.87 -12.94 -0.77
C TYR A 62 -4.13 -11.47 -1.06
N PHE A 63 -5.40 -11.07 -1.09
CA PHE A 63 -5.77 -9.66 -1.10
C PHE A 63 -5.35 -9.00 0.21
N ILE A 64 -4.62 -7.88 0.06
CA ILE A 64 -4.17 -7.00 1.13
C ILE A 64 -5.06 -5.75 1.18
N ASP A 65 -5.44 -5.24 0.00
CA ASP A 65 -6.35 -4.12 -0.13
C ASP A 65 -7.12 -4.20 -1.46
N VAL A 66 -8.32 -3.63 -1.50
CA VAL A 66 -9.17 -3.48 -2.67
C VAL A 66 -9.91 -2.15 -2.58
N ASN A 67 -10.07 -1.46 -3.71
CA ASN A 67 -10.81 -0.21 -3.74
C ASN A 67 -12.33 -0.44 -3.80
N SER A 68 -13.12 0.62 -3.59
CA SER A 68 -14.58 0.51 -3.59
C SER A 68 -15.12 0.06 -4.95
N THR A 69 -14.50 0.50 -6.05
CA THR A 69 -14.88 0.12 -7.41
C THR A 69 -14.71 -1.39 -7.63
N TYR A 70 -13.62 -1.99 -7.15
CA TYR A 70 -13.39 -3.44 -7.21
C TYR A 70 -14.54 -4.21 -6.55
N CYS A 71 -14.94 -3.78 -5.35
CA CYS A 71 -16.03 -4.38 -4.59
C CYS A 71 -17.38 -4.23 -5.32
N GLN A 72 -17.69 -3.02 -5.79
CA GLN A 72 -18.95 -2.70 -6.45
C GLN A 72 -19.13 -3.45 -7.76
N VAL A 73 -18.10 -3.50 -8.61
CA VAL A 73 -18.19 -4.11 -9.94
C VAL A 73 -18.19 -5.63 -9.87
N LEU A 74 -17.36 -6.25 -9.01
CA LEU A 74 -17.32 -7.71 -8.91
C LEU A 74 -18.35 -8.28 -7.93
N GLY A 75 -19.03 -7.43 -7.15
CA GLY A 75 -20.10 -7.80 -6.24
C GLY A 75 -19.63 -8.42 -4.91
N TYR A 76 -18.36 -8.27 -4.56
CA TYR A 76 -17.79 -8.76 -3.29
C TYR A 76 -17.65 -7.64 -2.27
N SER A 77 -17.85 -7.97 -1.00
CA SER A 77 -17.44 -7.07 0.09
C SER A 77 -15.92 -7.12 0.30
N ARG A 78 -15.37 -6.08 0.92
CA ARG A 78 -13.94 -6.05 1.27
C ARG A 78 -13.60 -7.21 2.21
N GLU A 79 -14.45 -7.47 3.19
CA GLU A 79 -14.28 -8.50 4.22
C GLU A 79 -14.22 -9.91 3.61
N GLU A 80 -14.93 -10.15 2.51
CA GLU A 80 -14.86 -11.41 1.77
C GLU A 80 -13.58 -11.53 0.94
N LEU A 81 -13.04 -10.42 0.44
CA LEU A 81 -11.83 -10.42 -0.40
C LEU A 81 -10.56 -10.55 0.44
N ILE A 82 -10.43 -9.73 1.49
CA ILE A 82 -9.23 -9.66 2.31
C ILE A 82 -8.96 -11.00 2.99
N GLY A 83 -7.73 -11.49 2.88
CA GLY A 83 -7.36 -12.79 3.44
C GLY A 83 -7.83 -14.00 2.63
N ASN A 84 -8.43 -13.80 1.46
CA ASN A 84 -8.62 -14.83 0.43
C ASN A 84 -7.78 -14.52 -0.81
N THR A 85 -7.61 -15.52 -1.68
CA THR A 85 -6.94 -15.38 -2.97
C THR A 85 -7.97 -15.29 -4.11
N SER A 86 -7.56 -14.71 -5.24
CA SER A 86 -8.41 -14.67 -6.43
C SER A 86 -8.76 -16.05 -7.01
N LEU A 87 -8.02 -17.10 -6.61
CA LEU A 87 -8.26 -18.48 -7.04
C LEU A 87 -9.25 -19.20 -6.12
N GLU A 88 -9.16 -19.00 -4.80
CA GLU A 88 -10.14 -19.52 -3.83
C GLU A 88 -11.55 -18.95 -4.09
N LEU A 89 -11.62 -17.71 -4.55
CA LEU A 89 -12.87 -17.04 -4.92
C LEU A 89 -13.32 -17.30 -6.36
N ASP A 90 -12.62 -18.18 -7.10
CA ASP A 90 -12.94 -18.55 -8.49
C ASP A 90 -13.17 -17.32 -9.42
N LEU A 91 -12.36 -16.26 -9.23
CA LEU A 91 -12.50 -15.01 -9.99
C LEU A 91 -11.99 -15.13 -11.41
N TRP A 92 -11.08 -16.05 -11.70
CA TRP A 92 -10.47 -16.21 -13.03
C TRP A 92 -11.18 -17.30 -13.79
N VAL A 93 -11.81 -16.96 -14.91
CA VAL A 93 -12.45 -17.96 -15.79
C VAL A 93 -11.41 -18.99 -16.26
N ASN A 94 -10.19 -18.52 -16.53
CA ASN A 94 -9.04 -19.37 -16.80
C ASN A 94 -7.96 -19.23 -15.70
N PRO A 95 -7.89 -20.18 -14.74
CA PRO A 95 -6.86 -20.18 -13.68
C PRO A 95 -5.41 -20.24 -14.19
N GLU A 96 -5.17 -20.79 -15.38
CA GLU A 96 -3.83 -20.81 -15.98
C GLU A 96 -3.39 -19.40 -16.40
N GLN A 97 -4.34 -18.56 -16.82
CA GLN A 97 -4.08 -17.16 -17.14
C GLN A 97 -3.60 -16.38 -15.91
N ARG A 98 -4.19 -16.63 -14.73
CA ARG A 98 -3.73 -16.07 -13.44
C ARG A 98 -2.28 -16.45 -13.14
N SER A 99 -1.93 -17.72 -13.40
CA SER A 99 -0.59 -18.25 -13.17
C SER A 99 0.43 -17.62 -14.12
N LYS A 100 0.07 -17.44 -15.40
CA LYS A 100 0.88 -16.73 -16.40
C LYS A 100 1.06 -15.26 -16.03
N PHE A 101 0.01 -14.59 -15.55
CA PHE A 101 0.09 -13.21 -15.07
C PHE A 101 1.05 -13.09 -13.88
N LYS A 102 0.96 -14.00 -12.89
CA LYS A 102 1.90 -14.02 -11.75
C LYS A 102 3.34 -14.12 -12.22
N LYS A 103 3.65 -15.12 -13.06
CA LYS A 103 5.02 -15.36 -13.55
C LYS A 103 5.57 -14.15 -14.30
N LYS A 104 4.79 -13.57 -15.21
CA LYS A 104 5.19 -12.35 -15.94
C LYS A 104 5.45 -11.18 -14.98
N LEU A 105 4.61 -11.01 -13.95
CA LEU A 105 4.77 -9.94 -12.98
C LEU A 105 6.05 -10.15 -12.15
N GLU A 106 6.34 -11.38 -11.75
CA GLU A 106 7.57 -11.74 -11.02
C GLU A 106 8.83 -11.53 -11.87
N GLU A 107 8.79 -11.84 -13.16
CA GLU A 107 9.90 -11.71 -14.12
C GLU A 107 10.16 -10.24 -14.49
N PHE A 108 9.13 -9.53 -14.95
CA PHE A 108 9.26 -8.19 -15.52
C PHE A 108 9.00 -7.05 -14.51
N LYS A 109 8.55 -7.38 -13.29
CA LYS A 109 8.11 -6.45 -12.23
C LYS A 109 6.90 -5.59 -12.58
N LYS A 110 6.52 -5.54 -13.85
CA LYS A 110 5.38 -4.77 -14.37
C LYS A 110 4.71 -5.50 -15.53
N ILE A 111 3.39 -5.33 -15.64
CA ILE A 111 2.57 -5.73 -16.78
C ILE A 111 1.70 -4.52 -17.15
N ASN A 112 1.71 -4.14 -18.42
CA ASN A 112 0.97 -2.96 -18.88
C ASN A 112 -0.51 -3.24 -19.10
N ALA A 113 -0.83 -4.26 -19.88
CA ALA A 113 -2.19 -4.55 -20.30
C ALA A 113 -2.29 -5.99 -20.81
N ILE A 114 -3.16 -6.79 -20.21
CA ILE A 114 -3.57 -8.09 -20.74
C ILE A 114 -5.09 -8.23 -20.64
N ASP A 115 -5.72 -8.75 -21.69
CA ASP A 115 -7.14 -9.07 -21.65
C ASP A 115 -7.37 -10.33 -20.82
N VAL A 116 -8.28 -10.24 -19.87
CA VAL A 116 -8.65 -11.34 -18.97
C VAL A 116 -10.16 -11.43 -18.87
N GLU A 117 -10.65 -12.64 -18.65
CA GLU A 117 -12.04 -12.89 -18.32
C GLU A 117 -12.12 -13.19 -16.82
N VAL A 118 -12.92 -12.38 -16.12
CA VAL A 118 -13.16 -12.56 -14.70
C VAL A 118 -14.61 -12.84 -14.41
N ARG A 119 -14.84 -13.69 -13.42
CA ARG A 119 -16.15 -14.07 -12.92
C ARG A 119 -16.48 -13.22 -11.70
N THR A 120 -17.63 -12.54 -11.76
CA THR A 120 -18.18 -11.81 -10.61
C THR A 120 -18.80 -12.77 -9.60
N LYS A 121 -19.17 -12.26 -8.42
CA LYS A 121 -19.86 -13.06 -7.40
C LYS A 121 -21.20 -13.65 -7.89
N SER A 122 -21.89 -12.98 -8.81
CA SER A 122 -23.14 -13.46 -9.40
C SER A 122 -22.94 -14.54 -10.47
N GLY A 123 -21.69 -14.78 -10.89
CA GLY A 123 -21.34 -15.68 -11.98
C GLY A 123 -21.27 -15.02 -13.35
N GLU A 124 -21.56 -13.72 -13.46
CA GLU A 124 -21.39 -12.96 -14.70
C GLU A 124 -19.90 -12.92 -15.11
N ILE A 125 -19.64 -13.01 -16.40
CA ILE A 125 -18.27 -12.93 -16.95
C ILE A 125 -18.06 -11.54 -17.52
N LEU A 126 -17.04 -10.86 -17.00
CA LEU A 126 -16.61 -9.55 -17.48
C LEU A 126 -15.27 -9.68 -18.21
N MET A 127 -15.18 -9.08 -19.39
CA MET A 127 -13.91 -8.90 -20.09
C MET A 127 -13.22 -7.64 -19.56
N MET A 128 -11.98 -7.78 -19.12
CA MET A 128 -11.25 -6.72 -18.44
C MET A 128 -9.82 -6.62 -18.95
N LEU A 129 -9.27 -5.40 -18.92
CA LEU A 129 -7.87 -5.15 -19.20
C LEU A 129 -7.10 -5.01 -17.88
N PHE A 130 -6.19 -5.95 -17.60
CA PHE A 130 -5.42 -5.98 -16.35
C PHE A 130 -4.01 -5.43 -16.57
N SER A 131 -3.62 -4.54 -15.65
CA SER A 131 -2.25 -4.07 -15.48
C SER A 131 -1.78 -4.40 -14.06
N GLY A 132 -0.46 -4.39 -13.83
CA GLY A 132 0.09 -4.66 -12.51
C GLY A 132 1.52 -4.16 -12.37
N ASP A 133 1.88 -3.76 -11.17
CA ASP A 133 3.24 -3.34 -10.80
C ASP A 133 3.60 -3.96 -9.45
N ILE A 134 4.85 -4.38 -9.26
CA ILE A 134 5.34 -4.88 -7.98
C ILE A 134 5.79 -3.69 -7.13
N ILE A 135 5.16 -3.57 -5.97
CA ILE A 135 5.54 -2.59 -4.95
C ILE A 135 6.31 -3.33 -3.85
N TYR A 136 7.43 -2.76 -3.43
CA TYR A 136 8.20 -3.23 -2.28
C TYR A 136 7.81 -2.35 -1.09
N LEU A 137 7.27 -2.98 -0.05
CA LEU A 137 6.96 -2.36 1.24
C LEU A 137 8.13 -2.55 2.21
#